data_AF-A0A6J2PU49-F1
#
_entry.id   AF-A0A6J2PU49-F1
#
_cell.length_a   1.000
_cell.length_b   1.000
_cell.length_c   1.000
_cell.angle_alpha   90.00
_cell.angle_beta   90.00
_cell.angle_gamma   90.00
#
_symmetry.space_group_name_H-M   'P 1'
#
loop_
_entity.id
_entity.type
_entity.pdbx_description
1 polymer ?
#
loop_
_entity_poly.entity_id
_entity_poly.type
_entity_poly.pdbx_seq_one_letter_code
_entity_poly.pdbx_strand_id
1 'polypeptide(L)'
;MIFVGKMKIAAFNFNRLGVTEVENEAVRNNLIKIVSRYSVVVILEVILEGKEEDGSSMEKFLTHLNNDAKNINHPYEMQCNGFLGPGKLKEKFVFFYRKDEVTLIDSFQYEKDGDRLHRPFVLYLECPKTALCVYSLRTKAVFRGLPEGLNMKIAAFNAKNLGWKKVTDKTVVHYLTKIMSQYSVVVILEVMDKSGKAMERLLKKLNNSSNSPYTMIASCRLGRDTYKERFVCFYREEDVTLEACHQYEDNQIGDVDAFAREPFILRFSCPSTVVKDLVLIPVHTKPTDSLKELDELHDVVTSIRQKWGTDNIIILGDFNADGRYLSQKKKKKIRISSAPYHWLIDDDVDTTSSNFNDHTYDRIVVYGQSMLNTIVPGSAKSFNFQTEFDLTDEETLSVSDHYPVEVELKEQKAQTPKRKRGPPSDTLAKRRELEQMTDQHDDA
;
A
#
# COMPACT_ATOMS: atom_id res chain seq x y z
N MET A 1 12.41 -9.51 -12.17
CA MET A 1 13.44 -9.15 -11.16
C MET A 1 12.88 -8.00 -10.35
N ILE A 2 12.88 -8.09 -9.03
CA ILE A 2 12.39 -7.02 -8.14
C ILE A 2 13.54 -6.63 -7.22
N PHE A 3 13.68 -5.33 -6.97
CA PHE A 3 14.65 -4.77 -6.03
C PHE A 3 13.92 -4.36 -4.75
N VAL A 4 14.39 -4.88 -3.61
CA VAL A 4 13.92 -4.49 -2.28
C VAL A 4 15.13 -3.95 -1.53
N GLY A 5 15.28 -2.62 -1.52
CA GLY A 5 16.52 -1.98 -1.06
C GLY A 5 17.72 -2.38 -1.93
N LYS A 6 18.71 -3.07 -1.34
CA LYS A 6 19.90 -3.61 -2.06
C LYS A 6 19.72 -5.07 -2.50
N MET A 7 18.64 -5.74 -2.11
CA MET A 7 18.43 -7.15 -2.41
C MET A 7 17.95 -7.35 -3.85
N LYS A 8 18.39 -8.45 -4.45
CA LYS A 8 18.02 -8.85 -5.81
C LYS A 8 17.18 -10.11 -5.76
N ILE A 9 15.98 -10.04 -6.30
CA ILE A 9 15.04 -11.17 -6.24
C ILE A 9 14.65 -11.59 -7.67
N ALA A 10 14.68 -12.90 -7.93
CA ALA A 10 14.32 -13.46 -9.23
C ALA A 10 13.52 -14.76 -9.10
N ALA A 11 12.73 -15.02 -10.14
CA ALA A 11 12.14 -16.32 -10.38
C ALA A 11 12.57 -16.80 -11.76
N PHE A 12 12.91 -18.08 -11.85
CA PHE A 12 13.30 -18.72 -13.09
C PHE A 12 12.38 -19.89 -13.37
N ASN A 13 11.97 -19.98 -14.63
CA ASN A 13 11.39 -21.19 -15.17
C ASN A 13 12.46 -21.87 -16.04
N PHE A 14 13.06 -22.93 -15.52
CA PHE A 14 13.94 -23.80 -16.28
C PHE A 14 13.09 -24.99 -16.67
N ASN A 15 12.50 -24.96 -17.87
CA ASN A 15 11.65 -26.04 -18.41
C ASN A 15 12.32 -27.40 -18.12
N ARG A 16 11.80 -28.14 -17.11
CA ARG A 16 12.31 -29.43 -16.63
C ARG A 16 13.74 -29.43 -16.05
N LEU A 17 13.95 -28.80 -14.90
CA LEU A 17 15.19 -28.98 -14.13
C LEU A 17 15.10 -30.24 -13.25
N GLY A 18 15.87 -31.30 -13.54
CA GLY A 18 15.90 -32.55 -12.77
C GLY A 18 17.32 -33.05 -12.41
N VAL A 19 17.46 -34.32 -11.99
CA VAL A 19 18.77 -34.94 -11.62
C VAL A 19 19.84 -34.64 -12.67
N THR A 20 19.49 -34.91 -13.93
CA THR A 20 20.43 -34.99 -15.05
C THR A 20 21.09 -33.63 -15.29
N GLU A 21 20.31 -32.56 -15.20
CA GLU A 21 20.77 -31.19 -15.37
C GLU A 21 21.64 -30.74 -14.18
N VAL A 22 21.29 -31.15 -12.96
CA VAL A 22 22.04 -30.81 -11.74
C VAL A 22 23.36 -31.59 -11.64
N GLU A 23 23.39 -32.83 -12.09
CA GLU A 23 24.60 -33.66 -12.07
C GLU A 23 25.58 -33.30 -13.21
N ASN A 24 25.07 -32.76 -14.32
CA ASN A 24 25.92 -32.22 -15.38
C ASN A 24 26.74 -31.01 -14.88
N GLU A 25 28.06 -31.14 -14.86
CA GLU A 25 28.97 -30.14 -14.32
C GLU A 25 28.86 -28.77 -15.01
N ALA A 26 28.75 -28.74 -16.35
CA ALA A 26 28.67 -27.49 -17.09
C ALA A 26 27.36 -26.75 -16.80
N VAL A 27 26.24 -27.49 -16.74
CA VAL A 27 24.92 -26.93 -16.41
C VAL A 27 24.89 -26.46 -14.96
N ARG A 28 25.34 -27.30 -14.01
CA ARG A 28 25.44 -26.94 -12.59
C ARG A 28 26.26 -25.68 -12.36
N ASN A 29 27.44 -25.57 -12.96
CA ASN A 29 28.31 -24.40 -12.81
C ASN A 29 27.66 -23.12 -13.37
N ASN A 30 26.87 -23.23 -14.45
CA ASN A 30 26.10 -22.10 -14.96
C ASN A 30 24.92 -21.72 -14.06
N LEU A 31 24.21 -22.71 -13.52
CA LEU A 31 23.14 -22.46 -12.53
C LEU A 31 23.69 -21.78 -11.28
N ILE A 32 24.82 -22.23 -10.74
CA ILE A 32 25.51 -21.58 -9.62
C ILE A 32 25.80 -20.11 -9.95
N LYS A 33 26.38 -19.82 -11.12
CA LYS A 33 26.65 -18.44 -11.57
C LYS A 33 25.40 -17.57 -11.68
N ILE A 34 24.25 -18.16 -12.03
CA ILE A 34 22.97 -17.44 -12.14
C ILE A 34 22.39 -17.18 -10.75
N VAL A 35 22.25 -18.24 -9.94
CA VAL A 35 21.66 -18.17 -8.59
C VAL A 35 22.46 -17.23 -7.70
N SER A 36 23.79 -17.27 -7.78
CA SER A 36 24.70 -16.44 -6.96
C SER A 36 24.56 -14.92 -7.17
N ARG A 37 23.75 -14.46 -8.14
CA ARG A 37 23.50 -13.03 -8.39
C ARG A 37 22.36 -12.44 -7.57
N TYR A 38 21.61 -13.28 -6.86
CA TYR A 38 20.35 -12.91 -6.23
C TYR A 38 20.34 -13.27 -4.74
N SER A 39 19.66 -12.46 -3.95
CA SER A 39 19.42 -12.67 -2.52
C SER A 39 18.39 -13.77 -2.28
N VAL A 40 17.36 -13.82 -3.14
CA VAL A 40 16.28 -14.81 -3.12
C VAL A 40 15.98 -15.25 -4.55
N VAL A 41 15.94 -16.56 -4.77
CA VAL A 41 15.64 -17.18 -6.07
C VAL A 41 14.55 -18.22 -5.92
N VAL A 42 13.55 -18.18 -6.80
CA VAL A 42 12.53 -19.23 -6.95
C VAL A 42 12.75 -19.97 -8.26
N ILE A 43 12.79 -21.29 -8.22
CA ILE A 43 12.77 -22.15 -9.41
C ILE A 43 11.40 -22.81 -9.51
N LEU A 44 10.68 -22.54 -10.60
CA LEU A 44 9.26 -22.83 -10.72
C LEU A 44 8.92 -24.26 -11.21
N GLU A 45 9.79 -24.89 -11.98
CA GLU A 45 9.50 -26.19 -12.62
C GLU A 45 10.64 -27.19 -12.40
N VAL A 46 10.87 -27.57 -11.14
CA VAL A 46 11.76 -28.67 -10.82
C VAL A 46 10.99 -29.97 -10.99
N ILE A 47 11.46 -30.84 -11.89
CA ILE A 47 10.84 -32.15 -12.16
C ILE A 47 11.76 -33.21 -11.59
N LEU A 48 11.22 -33.98 -10.64
CA LEU A 48 11.92 -35.12 -10.05
C LEU A 48 11.42 -36.40 -10.72
N GLU A 49 12.31 -37.12 -11.42
CA GLU A 49 12.00 -38.38 -12.12
C GLU A 49 12.64 -39.58 -11.38
N GLY A 50 11.92 -40.71 -11.28
CA GLY A 50 12.48 -41.97 -10.75
C GLY A 50 12.64 -42.01 -9.22
N LYS A 51 13.79 -42.52 -8.73
CA LYS A 51 14.08 -42.71 -7.28
C LYS A 51 14.32 -41.41 -6.49
N GLU A 52 14.13 -40.27 -7.14
CA GLU A 52 14.43 -38.92 -6.63
C GLU A 52 13.31 -38.34 -5.75
N GLU A 53 12.52 -39.20 -5.11
CA GLU A 53 11.32 -38.83 -4.37
C GLU A 53 11.60 -38.05 -3.06
N ASP A 54 12.86 -37.84 -2.70
CA ASP A 54 13.26 -37.13 -1.48
C ASP A 54 13.78 -35.70 -1.74
N GLY A 55 14.05 -35.31 -2.99
CA GLY A 55 14.66 -34.01 -3.31
C GLY A 55 16.18 -33.95 -3.12
N SER A 56 16.85 -35.10 -2.99
CA SER A 56 18.30 -35.23 -2.76
C SER A 56 19.18 -34.50 -3.79
N SER A 57 18.78 -34.39 -5.06
CA SER A 57 19.59 -33.65 -6.04
C SER A 57 19.61 -32.15 -5.81
N MET A 58 18.53 -31.58 -5.28
CA MET A 58 18.53 -30.15 -4.95
C MET A 58 19.34 -29.85 -3.69
N GLU A 59 19.42 -30.79 -2.75
CA GLU A 59 20.36 -30.73 -1.63
C GLU A 59 21.83 -30.85 -2.11
N LYS A 60 22.11 -31.74 -3.06
CA LYS A 60 23.43 -31.80 -3.72
C LYS A 60 23.75 -30.48 -4.41
N PHE A 61 22.80 -29.88 -5.13
CA PHE A 61 23.00 -28.57 -5.75
C PHE A 61 23.28 -27.49 -4.71
N LEU A 62 22.51 -27.44 -3.61
CA LEU A 62 22.71 -26.51 -2.50
C LEU A 62 24.13 -26.64 -1.93
N THR A 63 24.60 -27.88 -1.77
CA THR A 63 25.97 -28.17 -1.31
C THR A 63 27.01 -27.58 -2.27
N HIS A 64 26.87 -27.81 -3.58
CA HIS A 64 27.78 -27.23 -4.58
C HIS A 64 27.68 -25.70 -4.63
N LEU A 65 26.47 -25.14 -4.50
CA LEU A 65 26.20 -23.71 -4.47
C LEU A 65 26.94 -23.05 -3.30
N ASN A 66 26.87 -23.65 -2.10
CA ASN A 66 27.52 -23.13 -0.90
C ASN A 66 29.04 -23.37 -0.86
N ASN A 67 29.55 -24.36 -1.61
CA ASN A 67 30.98 -24.61 -1.77
C ASN A 67 31.66 -23.69 -2.81
N ASP A 68 30.88 -22.97 -3.64
CA ASP A 68 31.44 -22.00 -4.58
C ASP A 68 32.07 -20.82 -3.82
N ALA A 69 33.25 -20.39 -4.27
CA ALA A 69 34.01 -19.31 -3.62
C ALA A 69 33.23 -18.00 -3.47
N LYS A 70 32.20 -17.76 -4.30
CA LYS A 70 31.34 -16.57 -4.21
C LYS A 70 30.33 -16.63 -3.06
N ASN A 71 30.00 -17.81 -2.58
CA ASN A 71 28.92 -18.04 -1.63
C ASN A 71 29.41 -18.58 -0.28
N ILE A 72 30.69 -18.97 -0.16
CA ILE A 72 31.25 -19.56 1.07
C ILE A 72 31.05 -18.67 2.31
N ASN A 73 31.07 -17.34 2.14
CA ASN A 73 30.85 -16.36 3.21
C ASN A 73 29.39 -15.85 3.27
N HIS A 74 28.55 -16.25 2.32
CA HIS A 74 27.16 -15.82 2.15
C HIS A 74 26.28 -17.03 1.77
N PRO A 75 26.15 -18.02 2.68
CA PRO A 75 25.55 -19.30 2.36
C PRO A 75 24.04 -19.18 2.12
N TYR A 76 23.55 -20.01 1.21
CA TYR A 76 22.12 -20.17 0.95
C TYR A 76 21.50 -21.23 1.86
N GLU A 77 20.22 -21.03 2.17
CA GLU A 77 19.29 -22.08 2.56
C GLU A 77 18.35 -22.41 1.40
N MET A 78 17.71 -23.57 1.53
CA MET A 78 16.71 -24.04 0.60
C MET A 78 15.40 -24.36 1.32
N GLN A 79 14.28 -23.99 0.71
CA GLN A 79 12.96 -24.50 1.04
C GLN A 79 12.30 -25.03 -0.23
N CYS A 80 11.54 -26.11 -0.10
CA CYS A 80 10.78 -26.65 -1.21
C CYS A 80 9.39 -27.06 -0.76
N ASN A 81 8.45 -27.00 -1.68
CA ASN A 81 7.10 -27.42 -1.40
C ASN A 81 6.93 -28.95 -1.49
N GLY A 82 5.79 -29.44 -1.01
CA GLY A 82 5.37 -30.82 -1.24
C GLY A 82 5.08 -31.09 -2.72
N PHE A 83 5.05 -32.36 -3.11
CA PHE A 83 4.81 -32.74 -4.51
C PHE A 83 3.46 -32.26 -5.04
N LEU A 84 3.47 -31.65 -6.23
CA LEU A 84 2.27 -31.17 -6.91
C LEU A 84 1.90 -32.07 -8.11
N GLY A 85 0.61 -32.39 -8.23
CA GLY A 85 0.01 -33.05 -9.41
C GLY A 85 -0.23 -34.57 -9.26
N PRO A 86 -1.22 -35.14 -10.00
CA PRO A 86 -1.39 -36.59 -10.09
C PRO A 86 -0.48 -37.21 -11.17
N GLY A 87 0.25 -38.29 -10.85
CA GLY A 87 1.01 -39.09 -11.82
C GLY A 87 2.51 -39.25 -11.51
N LYS A 88 3.30 -39.67 -12.54
CA LYS A 88 4.76 -39.91 -12.46
C LYS A 88 5.63 -38.65 -12.55
N LEU A 89 5.04 -37.50 -12.87
CA LEU A 89 5.72 -36.20 -12.93
C LEU A 89 5.34 -35.42 -11.68
N LYS A 90 6.28 -35.28 -10.74
CA LYS A 90 6.05 -34.54 -9.51
C LYS A 90 6.74 -33.18 -9.62
N GLU A 91 5.96 -32.14 -9.92
CA GLU A 91 6.45 -30.75 -10.00
C GLU A 91 6.75 -30.24 -8.57
N LYS A 92 7.91 -29.58 -8.39
CA LYS A 92 8.28 -28.85 -7.17
C LYS A 92 8.73 -27.43 -7.48
N PHE A 93 8.43 -26.55 -6.54
CA PHE A 93 9.00 -25.22 -6.39
C PHE A 93 10.16 -25.28 -5.40
N VAL A 94 11.30 -24.73 -5.77
CA VAL A 94 12.49 -24.66 -4.91
C VAL A 94 12.91 -23.21 -4.73
N PHE A 95 13.10 -22.83 -3.47
CA PHE A 95 13.46 -21.50 -3.04
C PHE A 95 14.88 -21.55 -2.49
N PHE A 96 15.76 -20.71 -3.01
CA PHE A 96 17.09 -20.47 -2.46
C PHE A 96 17.15 -19.06 -1.89
N TYR A 97 17.63 -18.90 -0.66
CA TYR A 97 17.77 -17.57 -0.05
C TYR A 97 19.02 -17.47 0.82
N ARG A 98 19.67 -16.30 0.83
CA ARG A 98 20.90 -16.06 1.59
C ARG A 98 20.62 -15.84 3.07
N LYS A 99 21.23 -16.65 3.95
CA LYS A 99 21.01 -16.61 5.41
C LYS A 99 21.42 -15.28 6.05
N ASP A 100 22.42 -14.61 5.47
CA ASP A 100 22.95 -13.36 5.97
C ASP A 100 22.16 -12.13 5.48
N GLU A 101 21.29 -12.30 4.49
CA GLU A 101 20.47 -11.23 3.92
C GLU A 101 18.99 -11.34 4.31
N VAL A 102 18.47 -12.55 4.58
CA VAL A 102 17.06 -12.78 4.96
C VAL A 102 16.92 -13.86 6.03
N THR A 103 15.83 -13.78 6.80
CA THR A 103 15.40 -14.77 7.78
C THR A 103 14.08 -15.40 7.33
N LEU A 104 13.96 -16.73 7.33
CA LEU A 104 12.67 -17.38 7.10
C LEU A 104 11.79 -17.24 8.35
N ILE A 105 10.62 -16.64 8.18
CA ILE A 105 9.61 -16.47 9.24
C ILE A 105 8.66 -17.66 9.25
N ASP A 106 8.09 -17.99 8.09
CA ASP A 106 7.13 -19.08 7.95
C ASP A 106 7.03 -19.56 6.49
N SER A 107 6.49 -20.75 6.28
CA SER A 107 6.19 -21.28 4.96
C SER A 107 4.87 -22.05 4.98
N PHE A 108 4.02 -21.82 3.98
CA PHE A 108 2.68 -22.40 3.94
C PHE A 108 2.33 -22.99 2.57
N GLN A 109 1.80 -24.21 2.58
CA GLN A 109 1.25 -24.89 1.40
C GLN A 109 -0.28 -24.86 1.50
N TYR A 110 -0.95 -24.14 0.60
CA TYR A 110 -2.42 -24.10 0.60
C TYR A 110 -3.02 -25.48 0.30
N GLU A 111 -4.11 -25.80 0.98
CA GLU A 111 -4.90 -27.00 0.71
C GLU A 111 -5.74 -26.85 -0.57
N LYS A 112 -6.27 -27.98 -1.08
CA LYS A 112 -7.07 -27.99 -2.30
C LYS A 112 -8.45 -27.37 -2.03
N ASP A 113 -8.73 -26.22 -2.62
CA ASP A 113 -10.05 -25.59 -2.56
C ASP A 113 -10.78 -25.77 -3.91
N GLY A 114 -11.80 -26.65 -3.93
CA GLY A 114 -12.61 -26.97 -5.11
C GLY A 114 -11.88 -27.67 -6.28
N ASP A 115 -12.33 -27.39 -7.51
CA ASP A 115 -11.79 -27.96 -8.78
C ASP A 115 -10.44 -27.36 -9.21
N ARG A 116 -9.84 -26.46 -8.41
CA ARG A 116 -8.50 -25.95 -8.70
C ARG A 116 -7.49 -27.08 -8.57
N LEU A 117 -6.91 -27.49 -9.70
CA LEU A 117 -5.93 -28.59 -9.76
C LEU A 117 -4.60 -28.30 -9.03
N HIS A 118 -4.35 -27.08 -8.55
CA HIS A 118 -3.02 -26.62 -8.14
C HIS A 118 -3.03 -25.88 -6.79
N ARG A 119 -2.01 -26.15 -5.97
CA ARG A 119 -1.87 -25.63 -4.60
C ARG A 119 -0.73 -24.60 -4.51
N PRO A 120 -1.02 -23.32 -4.26
CA PRO A 120 0.01 -22.30 -4.05
C PRO A 120 0.92 -22.63 -2.87
N PHE A 121 2.23 -22.35 -3.00
CA PHE A 121 3.19 -22.40 -1.90
C PHE A 121 3.74 -21.00 -1.63
N VAL A 122 3.82 -20.65 -0.35
CA VAL A 122 4.16 -19.31 0.11
C VAL A 122 5.33 -19.36 1.09
N LEU A 123 6.34 -18.52 0.86
CA LEU A 123 7.41 -18.23 1.83
C LEU A 123 7.24 -16.82 2.40
N TYR A 124 7.29 -16.71 3.72
CA TYR A 124 7.40 -15.46 4.45
C TYR A 124 8.84 -15.27 4.91
N LEU A 125 9.51 -14.25 4.38
CA LEU A 125 10.90 -13.92 4.67
C LEU A 125 10.96 -12.55 5.35
N GLU A 126 11.71 -12.40 6.43
CA GLU A 126 12.07 -11.12 7.02
C GLU A 126 13.43 -10.67 6.49
N CYS A 127 13.53 -9.41 6.08
CA CYS A 127 14.76 -8.78 5.61
C CYS A 127 15.08 -7.58 6.52
N PRO A 128 16.32 -7.06 6.56
CA PRO A 128 16.74 -5.99 7.48
C PRO A 128 15.96 -4.66 7.43
N LYS A 129 15.03 -4.49 6.49
CA LYS A 129 14.16 -3.31 6.37
C LYS A 129 12.69 -3.69 6.28
N THR A 130 12.32 -4.68 5.47
CA THR A 130 10.94 -5.11 5.22
C THR A 130 10.78 -6.61 5.45
N ALA A 131 9.55 -7.08 5.64
CA ALA A 131 9.23 -8.48 5.40
C ALA A 131 8.76 -8.67 3.94
N LEU A 132 8.89 -9.88 3.40
CA LEU A 132 8.67 -10.24 2.00
C LEU A 132 7.84 -11.53 1.97
N CYS A 133 6.73 -11.50 1.23
CA CYS A 133 5.94 -12.67 0.92
C CYS A 133 6.20 -13.10 -0.54
N VAL A 134 6.57 -14.35 -0.73
CA VAL A 134 6.81 -14.94 -2.05
C VAL A 134 5.77 -15.99 -2.33
N TYR A 135 4.92 -15.76 -3.33
CA TYR A 135 3.91 -16.70 -3.80
C TYR A 135 4.39 -17.40 -5.07
N SER A 136 4.24 -18.71 -5.15
CA SER A 136 4.41 -19.45 -6.41
C SER A 136 3.08 -20.00 -6.92
N LEU A 137 2.72 -19.63 -8.14
CA LEU A 137 1.69 -20.26 -8.98
C LEU A 137 2.40 -20.96 -10.15
N ARG A 138 1.76 -21.96 -10.76
CA ARG A 138 2.35 -22.92 -11.71
C ARG A 138 3.39 -22.35 -12.71
N THR A 139 3.21 -21.12 -13.21
CA THR A 139 4.15 -20.47 -14.15
C THR A 139 4.64 -19.09 -13.71
N LYS A 140 4.30 -18.62 -12.50
CA LYS A 140 4.59 -17.25 -12.05
C LYS A 140 4.91 -17.22 -10.56
N ALA A 141 6.00 -16.53 -10.20
CA ALA A 141 6.23 -16.08 -8.83
C ALA A 141 5.72 -14.64 -8.65
N VAL A 142 5.06 -14.36 -7.53
CA VAL A 142 4.68 -13.01 -7.11
C VAL A 142 5.45 -12.69 -5.84
N PHE A 143 6.16 -11.56 -5.82
CA PHE A 143 6.87 -11.07 -4.66
C PHE A 143 6.13 -9.84 -4.14
N ARG A 144 5.64 -9.88 -2.90
CA ARG A 144 4.99 -8.75 -2.23
C ARG A 144 5.81 -8.38 -1.01
N GLY A 145 6.18 -7.11 -0.85
CA GLY A 145 6.61 -6.63 0.46
C GLY A 145 5.46 -6.81 1.44
N LEU A 146 5.69 -7.50 2.56
CA LEU A 146 4.83 -7.34 3.73
C LEU A 146 5.05 -5.91 4.22
N PRO A 147 3.99 -5.14 4.49
CA PRO A 147 4.15 -3.74 4.86
C PRO A 147 5.07 -3.63 6.09
N GLU A 148 6.22 -2.98 5.93
CA GLU A 148 6.76 -2.14 7.01
C GLU A 148 5.58 -1.27 7.48
N GLY A 149 5.39 -1.12 8.81
CA GLY A 149 4.26 -0.46 9.49
C GLY A 149 3.26 0.25 8.56
N LEU A 150 1.99 -0.18 8.56
CA LEU A 150 0.96 0.31 7.63
C LEU A 150 0.98 1.85 7.55
N ASN A 151 1.67 2.39 6.55
CA ASN A 151 1.70 3.84 6.33
C ASN A 151 0.26 4.34 6.27
N MET A 152 0.00 5.44 6.99
CA MET A 152 -1.31 6.06 6.99
C MET A 152 -1.70 6.46 5.56
N LYS A 153 -2.76 5.83 5.04
CA LYS A 153 -3.27 6.08 3.68
C LYS A 153 -4.46 7.02 3.70
N ILE A 154 -4.46 7.98 2.78
CA ILE A 154 -5.54 8.94 2.60
C ILE A 154 -6.05 8.81 1.17
N ALA A 155 -7.38 8.83 0.99
CA ALA A 155 -7.99 8.83 -0.32
C ALA A 155 -9.16 9.80 -0.45
N ALA A 156 -9.43 10.20 -1.69
CA ALA A 156 -10.70 10.76 -2.10
C ALA A 156 -11.33 9.88 -3.16
N PHE A 157 -12.65 9.71 -3.11
CA PHE A 157 -13.37 8.84 -4.03
C PHE A 157 -14.72 9.44 -4.40
N ASN A 158 -14.88 9.85 -5.65
CA ASN A 158 -16.21 10.06 -6.21
C ASN A 158 -16.88 8.68 -6.38
N ALA A 159 -17.88 8.40 -5.53
CA ALA A 159 -18.60 7.13 -5.53
C ALA A 159 -19.91 7.17 -6.33
N LYS A 160 -20.08 8.18 -7.20
CA LYS A 160 -21.20 8.43 -8.12
C LYS A 160 -22.58 8.19 -7.52
N ASN A 161 -23.32 9.25 -7.21
CA ASN A 161 -24.67 9.19 -6.66
C ASN A 161 -24.79 8.20 -5.48
N LEU A 162 -23.82 8.22 -4.56
CA LEU A 162 -23.80 7.27 -3.44
C LEU A 162 -24.95 7.57 -2.49
N GLY A 163 -25.93 6.66 -2.45
CA GLY A 163 -27.11 6.79 -1.60
C GLY A 163 -27.72 5.43 -1.29
N TRP A 164 -28.99 5.43 -0.86
CA TRP A 164 -29.66 4.24 -0.34
C TRP A 164 -29.58 3.03 -1.27
N LYS A 165 -29.84 3.22 -2.58
CA LYS A 165 -29.81 2.15 -3.60
C LYS A 165 -28.47 1.39 -3.59
N LYS A 166 -27.35 2.12 -3.62
CA LYS A 166 -25.99 1.52 -3.65
C LYS A 166 -25.65 0.79 -2.35
N VAL A 167 -25.96 1.38 -1.19
CA VAL A 167 -25.62 0.74 0.11
C VAL A 167 -26.54 -0.45 0.48
N THR A 168 -27.65 -0.63 -0.24
CA THR A 168 -28.51 -1.82 -0.11
C THR A 168 -28.17 -2.93 -1.10
N ASP A 169 -27.51 -2.59 -2.20
CA ASP A 169 -26.99 -3.58 -3.15
C ASP A 169 -25.82 -4.34 -2.52
N LYS A 170 -25.90 -5.68 -2.49
CA LYS A 170 -24.92 -6.52 -1.81
C LYS A 170 -23.56 -6.52 -2.49
N THR A 171 -23.55 -6.45 -3.82
CA THR A 171 -22.30 -6.47 -4.62
C THR A 171 -21.62 -5.12 -4.50
N VAL A 172 -22.37 -4.03 -4.68
CA VAL A 172 -21.83 -2.67 -4.58
C VAL A 172 -21.29 -2.40 -3.18
N VAL A 173 -22.06 -2.71 -2.12
CA VAL A 173 -21.59 -2.47 -0.75
C VAL A 173 -20.40 -3.35 -0.38
N HIS A 174 -20.30 -4.58 -0.91
CA HIS A 174 -19.14 -5.44 -0.71
C HIS A 174 -17.87 -4.77 -1.24
N TYR A 175 -17.87 -4.34 -2.51
CA TYR A 175 -16.70 -3.68 -3.10
C TYR A 175 -16.43 -2.31 -2.49
N LEU A 176 -17.46 -1.49 -2.19
CA LEU A 176 -17.27 -0.22 -1.48
C LEU A 176 -16.55 -0.44 -0.14
N THR A 177 -16.98 -1.39 0.68
CA THR A 177 -16.31 -1.66 1.96
C THR A 177 -14.89 -2.20 1.77
N LYS A 178 -14.66 -3.06 0.77
CA LYS A 178 -13.32 -3.54 0.41
C LYS A 178 -12.39 -2.40 0.02
N ILE A 179 -12.84 -1.50 -0.86
CA ILE A 179 -12.10 -0.30 -1.29
C ILE A 179 -11.78 0.57 -0.08
N MET A 180 -12.81 0.96 0.68
CA MET A 180 -12.68 1.88 1.82
C MET A 180 -11.79 1.32 2.91
N SER A 181 -11.80 0.00 3.15
CA SER A 181 -11.01 -0.66 4.19
C SER A 181 -9.49 -0.51 4.03
N GLN A 182 -9.02 -0.07 2.87
CA GLN A 182 -7.60 0.15 2.59
C GLN A 182 -7.05 1.46 3.19
N TYR A 183 -7.93 2.36 3.63
CA TYR A 183 -7.56 3.73 3.98
C TYR A 183 -7.65 4.01 5.47
N SER A 184 -6.73 4.81 6.01
CA SER A 184 -6.89 5.38 7.35
C SER A 184 -7.94 6.48 7.34
N VAL A 185 -7.98 7.26 6.26
CA VAL A 185 -8.95 8.33 6.01
C VAL A 185 -9.40 8.26 4.55
N VAL A 186 -10.70 8.22 4.31
CA VAL A 186 -11.27 8.29 2.95
C VAL A 186 -12.42 9.29 2.91
N VAL A 187 -12.32 10.25 1.98
CA VAL A 187 -13.39 11.20 1.72
C VAL A 187 -14.20 10.76 0.52
N ILE A 188 -15.48 10.49 0.75
CA ILE A 188 -16.43 10.10 -0.28
C ILE A 188 -17.16 11.34 -0.79
N LEU A 189 -17.15 11.51 -2.11
CA LEU A 189 -17.82 12.60 -2.83
C LEU A 189 -19.12 12.10 -3.45
N GLU A 190 -19.94 13.03 -3.95
CA GLU A 190 -21.22 12.75 -4.61
C GLU A 190 -22.19 11.91 -3.76
N VAL A 191 -22.21 12.17 -2.45
CA VAL A 191 -23.12 11.48 -1.51
C VAL A 191 -24.51 12.08 -1.57
N MET A 192 -25.46 11.30 -2.07
CA MET A 192 -26.86 11.64 -2.26
C MET A 192 -27.73 11.03 -1.15
N ASP A 193 -27.45 11.39 0.10
CA ASP A 193 -28.17 10.89 1.28
C ASP A 193 -28.75 12.03 2.14
N LYS A 194 -30.02 12.36 1.88
CA LYS A 194 -30.74 13.41 2.61
C LYS A 194 -30.88 13.09 4.10
N SER A 195 -31.01 11.80 4.44
CA SER A 195 -31.37 11.35 5.80
C SER A 195 -30.18 10.99 6.69
N GLY A 196 -29.02 10.70 6.10
CA GLY A 196 -27.85 10.13 6.79
C GLY A 196 -27.92 8.60 6.96
N LYS A 197 -29.09 7.98 6.76
CA LYS A 197 -29.30 6.54 6.99
C LYS A 197 -28.51 5.65 6.04
N ALA A 198 -28.25 6.10 4.81
CA ALA A 198 -27.46 5.31 3.87
C ALA A 198 -26.00 5.24 4.34
N MET A 199 -25.45 6.37 4.80
CA MET A 199 -24.08 6.43 5.30
C MET A 199 -23.93 5.72 6.65
N GLU A 200 -24.92 5.81 7.54
CA GLU A 200 -24.95 5.01 8.78
C GLU A 200 -24.93 3.51 8.49
N ARG A 201 -25.66 3.06 7.46
CA ARG A 201 -25.65 1.67 7.02
C ARG A 201 -24.28 1.26 6.47
N LEU A 202 -23.67 2.11 5.64
CA LEU A 202 -22.34 1.86 5.08
C LEU A 202 -21.30 1.77 6.19
N LEU A 203 -21.31 2.69 7.17
CA LEU A 203 -20.43 2.66 8.33
C LEU A 203 -20.55 1.35 9.11
N LYS A 204 -21.79 0.92 9.41
CA LYS A 204 -22.04 -0.37 10.06
C LYS A 204 -21.46 -1.53 9.27
N LYS A 205 -21.63 -1.52 7.94
CA LYS A 205 -21.07 -2.56 7.06
C LYS A 205 -19.55 -2.56 7.04
N LEU A 206 -18.92 -1.40 6.99
CA LEU A 206 -17.47 -1.25 7.04
C LEU A 206 -16.90 -1.78 8.37
N ASN A 207 -17.59 -1.52 9.48
CA ASN A 207 -17.15 -1.95 10.81
C ASN A 207 -17.46 -3.42 11.16
N ASN A 208 -18.34 -4.10 10.42
CA ASN A 208 -18.66 -5.50 10.69
C ASN A 208 -17.47 -6.48 10.52
N SER A 209 -16.43 -6.09 9.79
CA SER A 209 -15.27 -6.93 9.50
C SER A 209 -13.95 -6.27 9.85
N SER A 210 -13.97 -5.14 10.55
CA SER A 210 -12.77 -4.38 10.90
C SER A 210 -12.41 -4.56 12.37
N ASN A 211 -11.14 -4.91 12.64
CA ASN A 211 -10.57 -4.87 13.99
C ASN A 211 -10.24 -3.44 14.45
N SER A 212 -10.38 -2.48 13.54
CA SER A 212 -10.05 -1.08 13.69
C SER A 212 -11.24 -0.26 13.19
N PRO A 213 -12.15 0.13 14.10
CA PRO A 213 -13.44 0.69 13.71
C PRO A 213 -13.26 2.08 13.08
N TYR A 214 -14.06 2.33 12.05
CA TYR A 214 -14.24 3.65 11.49
C TYR A 214 -15.31 4.42 12.26
N THR A 215 -15.16 5.74 12.26
CA THR A 215 -16.23 6.69 12.46
C THR A 215 -16.40 7.54 11.19
N MET A 216 -17.39 8.45 11.17
CA MET A 216 -17.62 9.32 10.03
C MET A 216 -18.08 10.73 10.42
N ILE A 217 -17.81 11.70 9.56
CA ILE A 217 -18.39 13.04 9.61
C ILE A 217 -18.86 13.45 8.21
N ALA A 218 -19.97 14.19 8.13
CA ALA A 218 -20.57 14.63 6.88
C ALA A 218 -20.73 16.15 6.85
N SER A 219 -20.56 16.75 5.67
CA SER A 219 -20.90 18.14 5.40
C SER A 219 -22.42 18.38 5.48
N CYS A 220 -22.82 19.65 5.43
CA CYS A 220 -24.19 19.99 5.07
C CYS A 220 -24.48 19.59 3.61
N ARG A 221 -25.73 19.77 3.17
CA ARG A 221 -26.10 19.50 1.76
C ARG A 221 -25.69 20.68 0.89
N LEU A 222 -24.88 20.41 -0.12
CA LEU A 222 -24.23 21.41 -0.98
C LEU A 222 -24.69 21.26 -2.43
N GLY A 223 -24.72 22.35 -3.19
CA GLY A 223 -25.26 22.40 -4.56
C GLY A 223 -26.04 23.70 -4.77
N ARG A 224 -26.18 24.20 -6.01
CA ARG A 224 -26.98 25.41 -6.30
C ARG A 224 -28.46 25.12 -6.50
N ASP A 225 -28.81 23.98 -7.08
CA ASP A 225 -30.18 23.65 -7.50
C ASP A 225 -30.82 22.53 -6.66
N THR A 226 -31.72 21.72 -7.23
CA THR A 226 -32.37 20.61 -6.53
C THR A 226 -31.42 19.42 -6.31
N TYR A 227 -30.37 19.31 -7.12
CA TYR A 227 -29.32 18.31 -6.97
C TYR A 227 -28.37 18.78 -5.88
N LYS A 228 -28.38 18.07 -4.75
CA LYS A 228 -27.53 18.39 -3.59
C LYS A 228 -26.79 17.15 -3.12
N GLU A 229 -25.49 17.32 -2.95
CA GLU A 229 -24.56 16.30 -2.51
C GLU A 229 -24.07 16.58 -1.08
N ARG A 230 -23.28 15.66 -0.54
CA ARG A 230 -22.46 15.86 0.67
C ARG A 230 -21.05 15.32 0.43
N PHE A 231 -20.09 15.91 1.14
CA PHE A 231 -18.82 15.27 1.42
C PHE A 231 -18.96 14.43 2.69
N VAL A 232 -18.51 13.19 2.68
CA VAL A 232 -18.53 12.33 3.87
C VAL A 232 -17.16 11.71 4.06
N CYS A 233 -16.52 12.03 5.19
CA CYS A 233 -15.22 11.48 5.55
C CYS A 233 -15.40 10.31 6.51
N PHE A 234 -14.83 9.17 6.16
CA PHE A 234 -14.68 8.01 7.02
C PHE A 234 -13.24 7.93 7.49
N TYR A 235 -13.00 7.70 8.76
CA TYR A 235 -11.64 7.59 9.31
C TYR A 235 -11.57 6.61 10.48
N ARG A 236 -10.41 5.97 10.63
CA ARG A 236 -10.10 5.06 11.75
C ARG A 236 -9.67 5.89 12.95
N GLU A 237 -10.37 5.74 14.07
CA GLU A 237 -10.08 6.52 15.30
C GLU A 237 -8.74 6.14 15.96
N GLU A 238 -8.18 4.97 15.63
CA GLU A 238 -6.84 4.58 16.07
C GLU A 238 -5.72 5.29 15.30
N ASP A 239 -5.99 5.73 14.06
CA ASP A 239 -4.99 6.34 13.18
C ASP A 239 -4.97 7.86 13.33
N VAL A 240 -6.16 8.47 13.49
CA VAL A 240 -6.34 9.92 13.54
C VAL A 240 -7.41 10.35 14.51
N THR A 241 -7.30 11.60 14.97
CA THR A 241 -8.35 12.30 15.71
C THR A 241 -8.81 13.51 14.92
N LEU A 242 -10.13 13.68 14.73
CA LEU A 242 -10.69 14.88 14.11
C LEU A 242 -10.71 16.02 15.14
N GLU A 243 -9.86 17.03 14.94
CA GLU A 243 -9.70 18.16 15.85
C GLU A 243 -10.70 19.29 15.55
N ALA A 244 -10.98 19.51 14.26
CA ALA A 244 -11.92 20.54 13.82
C ALA A 244 -12.47 20.25 12.42
N CYS A 245 -13.62 20.84 12.11
CA CYS A 245 -14.13 20.94 10.74
C CYS A 245 -14.62 22.36 10.46
N HIS A 246 -14.64 22.75 9.18
CA HIS A 246 -15.13 24.05 8.74
C HIS A 246 -15.74 23.94 7.34
N GLN A 247 -16.99 24.35 7.21
CA GLN A 247 -17.62 24.55 5.91
C GLN A 247 -17.21 25.93 5.40
N TYR A 248 -16.61 26.00 4.21
CA TYR A 248 -16.26 27.27 3.58
C TYR A 248 -17.53 28.09 3.27
N GLU A 249 -17.51 29.39 3.56
CA GLU A 249 -18.71 30.23 3.49
C GLU A 249 -19.00 30.82 2.10
N ASP A 250 -17.99 30.88 1.23
CA ASP A 250 -18.12 31.34 -0.16
C ASP A 250 -18.81 32.70 -0.34
N ASN A 251 -18.51 33.64 0.56
CA ASN A 251 -19.15 34.96 0.67
C ASN A 251 -18.18 36.11 0.37
N GLN A 252 -17.11 35.86 -0.39
CA GLN A 252 -16.09 36.86 -0.69
C GLN A 252 -16.66 38.02 -1.52
N ILE A 253 -16.37 39.25 -1.08
CA ILE A 253 -16.85 40.45 -1.75
C ILE A 253 -16.24 40.51 -3.16
N GLY A 254 -17.11 40.47 -4.17
CA GLY A 254 -16.70 40.48 -5.59
C GLY A 254 -16.61 39.09 -6.23
N ASP A 255 -16.67 38.01 -5.43
CA ASP A 255 -16.76 36.63 -5.93
C ASP A 255 -17.59 35.72 -5.02
N VAL A 256 -18.83 36.15 -4.75
CA VAL A 256 -19.79 35.37 -3.95
C VAL A 256 -20.28 34.17 -4.77
N ASP A 257 -20.47 33.02 -4.12
CA ASP A 257 -20.96 31.78 -4.75
C ASP A 257 -20.04 31.34 -5.91
N ALA A 258 -18.74 31.24 -5.65
CA ALA A 258 -17.78 30.72 -6.60
C ALA A 258 -17.94 29.20 -6.80
N PHE A 259 -18.23 28.46 -5.73
CA PHE A 259 -18.32 27.00 -5.71
C PHE A 259 -19.76 26.51 -5.86
N ALA A 260 -20.00 25.53 -6.74
CA ALA A 260 -21.28 24.82 -6.72
C ALA A 260 -21.46 23.99 -5.44
N ARG A 261 -20.36 23.50 -4.87
CA ARG A 261 -20.29 22.77 -3.60
C ARG A 261 -19.12 23.29 -2.80
N GLU A 262 -19.42 24.06 -1.78
CA GLU A 262 -18.44 24.73 -0.94
C GLU A 262 -17.55 23.69 -0.22
N PRO A 263 -16.21 23.86 -0.17
CA PRO A 263 -15.33 22.88 0.47
C PRO A 263 -15.64 22.62 1.94
N PHE A 264 -15.70 21.34 2.33
CA PHE A 264 -15.87 20.89 3.71
C PHE A 264 -14.51 20.52 4.33
N ILE A 265 -13.82 21.51 4.90
CA ILE A 265 -12.45 21.37 5.39
C ILE A 265 -12.42 20.58 6.71
N LEU A 266 -11.48 19.65 6.81
CA LEU A 266 -11.29 18.76 7.97
C LEU A 266 -9.87 18.91 8.51
N ARG A 267 -9.70 19.02 9.83
CA ARG A 267 -8.41 19.08 10.50
C ARG A 267 -8.24 17.87 11.41
N PHE A 268 -7.16 17.12 11.18
CA PHE A 268 -6.83 15.91 11.90
C PHE A 268 -5.52 16.04 12.67
N SER A 269 -5.47 15.41 13.83
CA SER A 269 -4.24 15.00 14.49
C SER A 269 -3.85 13.62 14.00
N CYS A 270 -2.60 13.45 13.56
CA CYS A 270 -2.06 12.23 12.96
C CYS A 270 -0.80 11.75 13.73
N PRO A 271 -0.97 11.16 14.93
CA PRO A 271 0.12 10.89 15.87
C PRO A 271 1.14 9.86 15.38
N SER A 272 0.82 9.03 14.38
CA SER A 272 1.75 8.06 13.80
C SER A 272 2.63 8.61 12.68
N THR A 273 2.30 9.77 12.08
CA THR A 273 2.97 10.26 10.86
C THR A 273 3.98 11.38 11.14
N VAL A 274 4.84 11.74 10.17
CA VAL A 274 5.73 12.90 10.28
C VAL A 274 4.94 14.22 10.40
N VAL A 275 3.77 14.31 9.75
CA VAL A 275 2.87 15.46 9.83
C VAL A 275 1.83 15.24 10.93
N LYS A 276 2.01 15.90 12.09
CA LYS A 276 1.13 15.66 13.25
C LYS A 276 -0.22 16.36 13.18
N ASP A 277 -0.29 17.44 12.42
CA ASP A 277 -1.47 18.27 12.24
C ASP A 277 -1.71 18.38 10.74
N LEU A 278 -2.83 17.86 10.26
CA LEU A 278 -3.13 17.72 8.84
C LEU A 278 -4.48 18.34 8.52
N VAL A 279 -4.54 19.12 7.46
CA VAL A 279 -5.80 19.65 6.92
C VAL A 279 -6.11 19.00 5.58
N LEU A 280 -7.33 18.49 5.45
CA LEU A 280 -7.90 17.98 4.20
C LEU A 280 -8.96 18.96 3.67
N ILE A 281 -8.86 19.29 2.38
CA ILE A 281 -9.83 20.11 1.64
C ILE A 281 -10.42 19.23 0.52
N PRO A 282 -11.56 18.56 0.77
CA PRO A 282 -12.30 17.83 -0.26
C PRO A 282 -12.87 18.76 -1.31
N VAL A 283 -12.79 18.36 -2.57
CA VAL A 283 -13.31 19.14 -3.71
C VAL A 283 -14.08 18.22 -4.66
N HIS A 284 -15.24 18.67 -5.12
CA HIS A 284 -15.94 18.11 -6.27
C HIS A 284 -16.41 19.28 -7.15
N THR A 285 -15.65 19.59 -8.20
CA THR A 285 -15.94 20.79 -8.99
C THR A 285 -17.14 20.58 -9.91
N LYS A 286 -17.86 21.66 -10.25
CA LYS A 286 -18.85 21.56 -11.33
C LYS A 286 -18.11 21.53 -12.67
N PRO A 287 -18.31 20.53 -13.55
CA PRO A 287 -17.47 20.35 -14.74
C PRO A 287 -17.35 21.56 -15.67
N THR A 288 -18.42 22.37 -15.78
CA THR A 288 -18.43 23.59 -16.60
C THR A 288 -17.73 24.77 -15.95
N ASP A 289 -17.59 24.74 -14.63
CA ASP A 289 -17.09 25.83 -13.80
C ASP A 289 -15.72 25.48 -13.18
N SER A 290 -15.13 24.31 -13.52
CA SER A 290 -13.87 23.81 -12.94
C SER A 290 -12.72 24.80 -13.01
N LEU A 291 -12.62 25.62 -14.07
CA LEU A 291 -11.57 26.65 -14.13
C LEU A 291 -11.71 27.68 -13.01
N LYS A 292 -12.95 28.15 -12.75
CA LYS A 292 -13.23 29.14 -11.71
C LYS A 292 -13.04 28.52 -10.33
N GLU A 293 -13.70 27.40 -10.08
CA GLU A 293 -13.67 26.73 -8.78
C GLU A 293 -12.24 26.31 -8.37
N LEU A 294 -11.44 25.81 -9.32
CA LEU A 294 -10.05 25.44 -9.00
C LEU A 294 -9.12 26.63 -8.76
N ASP A 295 -9.36 27.77 -9.42
CA ASP A 295 -8.61 29.00 -9.13
C ASP A 295 -8.90 29.50 -7.71
N GLU A 296 -10.17 29.42 -7.30
CA GLU A 296 -10.67 29.88 -6.02
C GLU A 296 -10.16 29.08 -4.81
N LEU A 297 -9.68 27.85 -5.04
CA LEU A 297 -9.05 27.04 -3.99
C LEU A 297 -7.81 27.73 -3.38
N HIS A 298 -7.20 28.69 -4.08
CA HIS A 298 -6.14 29.50 -3.50
C HIS A 298 -6.62 30.34 -2.30
N ASP A 299 -7.81 30.93 -2.41
CA ASP A 299 -8.40 31.77 -1.37
C ASP A 299 -8.92 30.92 -0.21
N VAL A 300 -9.43 29.71 -0.50
CA VAL A 300 -9.74 28.71 0.53
C VAL A 300 -8.50 28.35 1.35
N VAL A 301 -7.37 28.03 0.68
CA VAL A 301 -6.11 27.74 1.37
C VAL A 301 -5.63 28.94 2.19
N THR A 302 -5.70 30.15 1.64
CA THR A 302 -5.31 31.37 2.36
C THR A 302 -6.16 31.58 3.62
N SER A 303 -7.47 31.40 3.52
CA SER A 303 -8.40 31.48 4.66
C SER A 303 -8.08 30.45 5.73
N ILE A 304 -7.83 29.19 5.35
CA ILE A 304 -7.48 28.11 6.29
C ILE A 304 -6.15 28.37 7.00
N ARG A 305 -5.15 28.85 6.26
CA ARG A 305 -3.85 29.23 6.86
C ARG A 305 -4.02 30.34 7.89
N GLN A 306 -4.87 31.33 7.62
CA GLN A 306 -5.19 32.39 8.59
C GLN A 306 -5.97 31.85 9.80
N LYS A 307 -6.93 30.96 9.56
CA LYS A 307 -7.83 30.40 10.59
C LYS A 307 -7.11 29.48 11.56
N TRP A 308 -6.23 28.61 11.07
CA TRP A 308 -5.62 27.54 11.87
C TRP A 308 -4.10 27.61 11.97
N GLY A 309 -3.44 28.55 11.27
CA GLY A 309 -2.00 28.77 11.38
C GLY A 309 -1.15 27.59 10.90
N THR A 310 -1.65 26.80 9.95
CA THR A 310 -0.98 25.58 9.46
C THR A 310 -0.84 25.59 7.94
N ASP A 311 0.31 25.13 7.45
CA ASP A 311 0.61 24.93 6.03
C ASP A 311 0.42 23.46 5.60
N ASN A 312 0.12 22.56 6.54
CA ASN A 312 0.01 21.12 6.30
C ASN A 312 -1.32 20.75 5.64
N ILE A 313 -1.48 21.14 4.37
CA ILE A 313 -2.75 21.08 3.66
C ILE A 313 -2.65 20.11 2.47
N ILE A 314 -3.63 19.21 2.38
CA ILE A 314 -3.92 18.40 1.19
C ILE A 314 -5.28 18.82 0.65
N ILE A 315 -5.33 19.14 -0.64
CA ILE A 315 -6.56 19.34 -1.41
C ILE A 315 -6.75 18.10 -2.27
N LEU A 316 -7.93 17.49 -2.24
CA LEU A 316 -8.16 16.21 -2.91
C LEU A 316 -9.60 16.01 -3.34
N GLY A 317 -9.79 15.27 -4.44
CA GLY A 317 -11.10 14.88 -4.93
C GLY A 317 -11.26 15.02 -6.44
N ASP A 318 -12.50 15.04 -6.90
CA ASP A 318 -12.85 15.16 -8.31
C ASP A 318 -12.77 16.63 -8.75
N PHE A 319 -11.66 16.96 -9.40
CA PHE A 319 -11.41 18.33 -9.86
C PHE A 319 -12.00 18.57 -11.24
N ASN A 320 -12.47 17.54 -11.95
CA ASN A 320 -12.71 17.58 -13.40
C ASN A 320 -11.50 18.20 -14.15
N ALA A 321 -10.28 17.90 -13.70
CA ALA A 321 -9.04 18.58 -14.10
C ALA A 321 -8.39 18.06 -15.39
N ASP A 322 -9.18 17.61 -16.36
CA ASP A 322 -8.68 17.17 -17.66
C ASP A 322 -9.77 17.24 -18.75
N GLY A 323 -9.47 16.74 -19.95
CA GLY A 323 -10.40 16.57 -21.05
C GLY A 323 -10.98 17.90 -21.51
N ARG A 324 -12.29 17.89 -21.76
CA ARG A 324 -13.00 19.09 -22.22
C ARG A 324 -13.19 20.16 -21.13
N TYR A 325 -13.08 19.77 -19.86
CA TYR A 325 -13.37 20.66 -18.72
C TYR A 325 -12.17 21.57 -18.44
N LEU A 326 -10.96 21.01 -18.35
CA LEU A 326 -9.74 21.75 -18.04
C LEU A 326 -8.57 21.40 -18.96
N SER A 327 -8.49 22.07 -20.11
CA SER A 327 -7.30 22.00 -20.97
C SER A 327 -6.02 22.47 -20.25
N GLN A 328 -4.85 22.00 -20.68
CA GLN A 328 -3.55 22.44 -20.15
C GLN A 328 -3.34 23.96 -20.16
N LYS A 329 -3.86 24.66 -21.19
CA LYS A 329 -3.81 26.13 -21.25
C LYS A 329 -4.67 26.81 -20.18
N LYS A 330 -5.81 26.20 -19.83
CA LYS A 330 -6.68 26.66 -18.73
C LYS A 330 -6.04 26.36 -17.38
N LYS A 331 -5.52 25.14 -17.19
CA LYS A 331 -4.83 24.71 -15.96
C LYS A 331 -3.71 25.67 -15.57
N LYS A 332 -2.85 26.10 -16.51
CA LYS A 332 -1.77 27.07 -16.23
C LYS A 332 -2.23 28.46 -15.73
N LYS A 333 -3.53 28.77 -15.80
CA LYS A 333 -4.08 30.05 -15.33
C LYS A 333 -4.57 30.00 -13.89
N ILE A 334 -4.82 28.81 -13.33
CA ILE A 334 -5.31 28.69 -11.95
C ILE A 334 -4.13 28.90 -10.99
N ARG A 335 -4.35 29.65 -9.92
CA ARG A 335 -3.33 29.96 -8.92
C ARG A 335 -2.70 28.71 -8.29
N ILE A 336 -3.49 27.64 -8.12
CA ILE A 336 -3.00 26.38 -7.56
C ILE A 336 -2.16 25.53 -8.54
N SER A 337 -1.90 25.98 -9.78
CA SER A 337 -1.07 25.24 -10.76
C SER A 337 0.43 25.47 -10.64
N SER A 338 0.84 26.36 -9.74
CA SER A 338 2.24 26.78 -9.57
C SER A 338 2.66 26.76 -8.11
N ALA A 339 3.96 26.96 -7.84
CA ALA A 339 4.47 27.02 -6.48
C ALA A 339 3.67 28.05 -5.63
N PRO A 340 3.36 27.73 -4.36
CA PRO A 340 3.87 26.62 -3.55
C PRO A 340 3.04 25.32 -3.64
N TYR A 341 2.16 25.16 -4.63
CA TYR A 341 1.33 23.96 -4.76
C TYR A 341 2.06 22.85 -5.52
N HIS A 342 1.90 21.61 -5.05
CA HIS A 342 2.47 20.42 -5.68
C HIS A 342 1.35 19.42 -6.01
N TRP A 343 1.10 19.21 -7.29
CA TRP A 343 0.14 18.22 -7.79
C TRP A 343 0.82 16.84 -7.74
N LEU A 344 0.23 15.91 -6.99
CA LEU A 344 0.80 14.58 -6.77
C LEU A 344 0.28 13.53 -7.75
N ILE A 345 -0.89 13.78 -8.35
CA ILE A 345 -1.45 12.96 -9.44
C ILE A 345 -1.08 13.64 -10.76
N ASP A 346 -0.22 12.98 -11.53
CA ASP A 346 0.27 13.45 -12.82
C ASP A 346 -0.86 13.51 -13.87
N ASP A 347 -0.65 14.30 -14.93
CA ASP A 347 -1.66 14.63 -15.96
C ASP A 347 -1.99 13.48 -16.92
N ASP A 348 -1.30 12.36 -16.82
CA ASP A 348 -1.45 11.16 -17.64
C ASP A 348 -1.96 9.94 -16.84
N VAL A 349 -2.44 10.17 -15.61
CA VAL A 349 -3.01 9.12 -14.76
C VAL A 349 -4.51 9.01 -15.03
N ASP A 350 -4.96 7.83 -15.48
CA ASP A 350 -6.40 7.56 -15.63
C ASP A 350 -7.07 7.41 -14.25
N THR A 351 -8.06 8.27 -13.98
CA THR A 351 -8.88 8.25 -12.77
C THR A 351 -10.33 7.89 -13.05
N THR A 352 -10.67 7.51 -14.28
CA THR A 352 -12.03 7.08 -14.65
C THR A 352 -12.09 5.57 -14.81
N SER A 353 -13.23 4.98 -14.53
CA SER A 353 -13.41 3.53 -14.71
C SER A 353 -13.91 3.13 -16.10
N SER A 354 -13.97 4.10 -17.02
CA SER A 354 -14.46 3.87 -18.38
C SER A 354 -13.31 3.57 -19.33
N ASN A 355 -13.36 2.38 -19.96
CA ASN A 355 -12.41 1.96 -20.99
C ASN A 355 -12.45 2.77 -22.30
N PHE A 356 -13.23 3.86 -22.37
CA PHE A 356 -13.36 4.72 -23.56
C PHE A 356 -12.60 6.04 -23.44
N ASN A 357 -11.96 6.30 -22.30
CA ASN A 357 -11.16 7.50 -22.07
C ASN A 357 -10.07 7.19 -21.02
N ASP A 358 -9.18 8.15 -20.77
CA ASP A 358 -8.07 8.07 -19.84
C ASP A 358 -7.94 9.35 -18.99
N HIS A 359 -9.06 10.01 -18.69
CA HIS A 359 -9.05 11.34 -18.07
C HIS A 359 -8.52 11.35 -16.63
N THR A 360 -7.71 12.37 -16.33
CA THR A 360 -7.22 12.65 -14.97
C THR A 360 -8.10 13.68 -14.24
N TYR A 361 -9.34 13.30 -13.95
CA TYR A 361 -10.28 14.19 -13.28
C TYR A 361 -9.98 14.35 -11.79
N ASP A 362 -9.64 13.27 -11.11
CA ASP A 362 -9.42 13.23 -9.67
C ASP A 362 -7.96 13.55 -9.34
N ARG A 363 -7.75 14.39 -8.32
CA ARG A 363 -6.43 14.96 -8.02
C ARG A 363 -6.14 14.95 -6.54
N ILE A 364 -4.84 14.98 -6.24
CA ILE A 364 -4.29 15.27 -4.93
C ILE A 364 -3.25 16.37 -5.10
N VAL A 365 -3.38 17.46 -4.35
CA VAL A 365 -2.50 18.63 -4.35
C VAL A 365 -2.09 18.95 -2.92
N VAL A 366 -0.81 19.21 -2.69
CA VAL A 366 -0.31 19.60 -1.36
C VAL A 366 0.25 21.02 -1.36
N TYR A 367 0.13 21.71 -0.23
CA TYR A 367 0.63 23.08 -0.07
C TYR A 367 2.00 23.09 0.61
N GLY A 368 3.00 23.65 -0.08
CA GLY A 368 4.33 23.90 0.47
C GLY A 368 5.26 22.67 0.49
N GLN A 369 6.56 22.96 0.45
CA GLN A 369 7.60 21.92 0.40
C GLN A 369 7.64 21.06 1.68
N SER A 370 7.32 21.64 2.84
CA SER A 370 7.28 20.90 4.11
C SER A 370 6.24 19.79 4.07
N MET A 371 5.04 20.07 3.56
CA MET A 371 3.98 19.07 3.40
C MET A 371 4.36 18.04 2.33
N LEU A 372 4.92 18.47 1.19
CA LEU A 372 5.41 17.55 0.17
C LEU A 372 6.45 16.56 0.73
N ASN A 373 7.33 17.02 1.62
CA ASN A 373 8.35 16.18 2.24
C ASN A 373 7.78 15.10 3.16
N THR A 374 6.53 15.20 3.61
CA THR A 374 5.87 14.17 4.43
C THR A 374 5.20 13.08 3.60
N ILE A 375 5.09 13.24 2.28
CA ILE A 375 4.53 12.23 1.38
C ILE A 375 5.54 11.12 1.12
N VAL A 376 5.09 9.86 1.12
CA VAL A 376 5.89 8.72 0.66
C VAL A 376 6.09 8.85 -0.85
N PRO A 377 7.33 8.95 -1.37
CA PRO A 377 7.57 9.15 -2.80
C PRO A 377 6.93 8.06 -3.65
N GLY A 378 6.21 8.46 -4.71
CA GLY A 378 5.53 7.55 -5.63
C GLY A 378 4.29 6.85 -5.06
N SER A 379 3.83 7.22 -3.86
CA SER A 379 2.61 6.63 -3.27
C SER A 379 1.32 7.23 -3.83
N ALA A 380 1.36 8.46 -4.36
CA ALA A 380 0.20 9.12 -4.92
C ALA A 380 -0.19 8.47 -6.25
N LYS A 381 -1.40 7.91 -6.35
CA LYS A 381 -1.87 7.19 -7.54
C LYS A 381 -3.38 7.05 -7.58
N SER A 382 -3.89 6.60 -8.73
CA SER A 382 -5.25 6.09 -8.90
C SER A 382 -5.33 4.62 -8.46
N PHE A 383 -6.38 4.25 -7.74
CA PHE A 383 -6.67 2.87 -7.34
C PHE A 383 -7.66 2.23 -8.31
N ASN A 384 -7.14 1.60 -9.37
CA ASN A 384 -7.94 0.86 -10.34
C ASN A 384 -8.52 -0.43 -9.71
N PHE A 385 -9.66 -0.28 -9.01
CA PHE A 385 -10.33 -1.39 -8.33
C PHE A 385 -10.92 -2.42 -9.29
N GLN A 386 -11.11 -2.05 -10.56
CA GLN A 386 -11.51 -2.99 -11.60
C GLN A 386 -10.44 -4.04 -11.81
N THR A 387 -9.20 -3.61 -12.02
CA THR A 387 -8.05 -4.49 -12.22
C THR A 387 -7.70 -5.23 -10.93
N GLU A 388 -7.70 -4.54 -9.79
CA GLU A 388 -7.33 -5.15 -8.50
C GLU A 388 -8.31 -6.26 -8.09
N PHE A 389 -9.60 -6.14 -8.41
CA PHE A 389 -10.63 -7.11 -8.03
C PHE A 389 -11.16 -7.96 -9.18
N ASP A 390 -10.56 -7.87 -10.37
CA ASP A 390 -10.93 -8.61 -11.58
C ASP A 390 -12.43 -8.44 -11.93
N LEU A 391 -12.88 -7.18 -11.95
CA LEU A 391 -14.28 -6.84 -12.20
C LEU A 391 -14.58 -6.64 -13.69
N THR A 392 -15.80 -6.98 -14.08
CA THR A 392 -16.35 -6.57 -15.38
C THR A 392 -16.60 -5.05 -15.42
N ASP A 393 -16.75 -4.49 -16.62
CA ASP A 393 -17.12 -3.07 -16.81
C ASP A 393 -18.45 -2.74 -16.13
N GLU A 394 -19.42 -3.65 -16.20
CA GLU A 394 -20.74 -3.48 -15.57
C GLU A 394 -20.64 -3.44 -14.03
N GLU A 395 -19.92 -4.40 -13.43
CA GLU A 395 -19.69 -4.40 -11.99
C GLU A 395 -18.93 -3.16 -11.54
N THR A 396 -17.92 -2.75 -12.29
CA THR A 396 -17.11 -1.56 -12.02
C THR A 396 -17.98 -0.30 -12.02
N LEU A 397 -18.76 -0.08 -13.08
CA LEU A 397 -19.66 1.06 -13.21
C LEU A 397 -20.81 1.04 -12.19
N SER A 398 -21.20 -0.14 -11.69
CA SER A 398 -22.16 -0.25 -10.59
C SER A 398 -21.61 0.32 -9.28
N VAL A 399 -20.29 0.22 -9.07
CA VAL A 399 -19.57 0.79 -7.92
C VAL A 399 -19.33 2.28 -8.14
N SER A 400 -18.62 2.67 -9.20
CA SER A 400 -18.42 4.07 -9.61
C SER A 400 -17.85 4.19 -11.01
N ASP A 401 -18.05 5.36 -11.65
CA ASP A 401 -17.37 5.77 -12.89
C ASP A 401 -16.00 6.44 -12.66
N HIS A 402 -15.60 6.60 -11.40
CA HIS A 402 -14.26 7.08 -11.00
C HIS A 402 -13.50 6.00 -10.24
N TYR A 403 -12.18 6.09 -10.24
CA TYR A 403 -11.31 5.38 -9.32
C TYR A 403 -10.94 6.29 -8.13
N PRO A 404 -10.75 5.77 -6.90
CA PRO A 404 -10.18 6.55 -5.82
C PRO A 404 -8.78 7.05 -6.19
N VAL A 405 -8.46 8.28 -5.81
CA VAL A 405 -7.06 8.75 -5.77
C VAL A 405 -6.56 8.65 -4.34
N GLU A 406 -5.38 8.07 -4.16
CA GLU A 406 -4.80 7.77 -2.85
C GLU A 406 -3.39 8.31 -2.70
N VAL A 407 -2.94 8.51 -1.47
CA VAL A 407 -1.57 8.90 -1.10
C VAL A 407 -1.20 8.35 0.27
N GLU A 408 0.09 8.05 0.49
CA GLU A 408 0.61 7.59 1.78
C GLU A 408 1.45 8.68 2.47
N LEU A 409 1.24 8.83 3.78
CA LEU A 409 2.05 9.70 4.63
C LEU A 409 3.20 8.91 5.27
N LYS A 410 4.38 9.52 5.34
CA LYS A 410 5.54 8.94 6.02
C LYS A 410 5.24 8.79 7.50
N GLU A 411 5.47 7.60 8.03
CA GLU A 411 5.42 7.35 9.47
C GLU A 411 6.58 8.01 10.23
N GLN A 412 6.32 8.37 11.48
CA GLN A 412 7.37 8.69 12.42
C GLN A 412 8.05 7.38 12.82
N LYS A 413 9.34 7.23 12.48
CA LYS A 413 10.13 6.08 12.97
C LYS A 413 10.03 6.02 14.49
N ALA A 414 9.60 4.88 15.02
CA ALA A 414 9.66 4.61 16.44
C ALA A 414 11.09 4.90 16.93
N GLN A 415 11.24 5.83 17.89
CA GLN A 415 12.50 5.94 18.60
C GLN A 415 12.69 4.61 19.32
N THR A 416 13.65 3.79 18.88
CA THR A 416 14.08 2.64 19.65
C THR A 416 14.42 3.18 21.04
N PRO A 417 13.83 2.66 22.13
CA PRO A 417 14.18 3.14 23.45
C PRO A 417 15.69 2.96 23.58
N LYS A 418 16.42 4.08 23.75
CA LYS A 418 17.83 4.02 24.15
C LYS A 418 17.82 3.15 25.39
N ARG A 419 18.34 1.92 25.29
CA ARG A 419 18.70 1.12 26.45
C ARG A 419 19.50 2.06 27.34
N LYS A 420 18.92 2.53 28.44
CA LYS A 420 19.69 3.11 29.52
C LYS A 420 20.69 2.01 29.84
N ARG A 421 21.98 2.26 29.58
CA ARG A 421 23.04 1.43 30.15
C ARG A 421 22.79 1.49 31.65
N GLY A 422 22.26 0.40 32.21
CA GLY A 422 22.26 0.22 33.64
C GLY A 422 23.71 0.33 34.13
N PRO A 423 23.93 0.76 35.38
CA PRO A 423 25.28 0.71 35.94
C PRO A 423 25.82 -0.72 35.77
N PRO A 424 27.11 -0.88 35.46
CA PRO A 424 27.71 -2.19 35.28
C PRO A 424 27.39 -3.04 36.52
N SER A 425 26.77 -4.20 36.31
CA SER A 425 26.50 -5.13 37.39
C SER A 425 27.81 -5.59 38.01
N ASP A 426 27.91 -5.52 39.34
CA ASP A 426 29.04 -5.95 40.19
C ASP A 426 29.44 -7.44 40.06
N THR A 427 28.92 -8.16 39.08
CA THR A 427 29.16 -9.57 38.83
C THR A 427 30.52 -9.88 38.19
N LEU A 428 31.27 -8.86 37.73
CA LEU A 428 32.66 -9.03 37.27
C LEU A 428 33.71 -8.87 38.38
N ALA A 429 33.37 -8.21 39.50
CA ALA A 429 34.26 -8.11 40.66
C ALA A 429 34.26 -9.41 41.49
N LYS A 430 33.08 -10.04 41.67
CA LYS A 430 32.96 -11.29 42.43
C LYS A 430 33.52 -12.54 41.75
N ARG A 431 33.72 -12.53 40.43
CA ARG A 431 34.41 -13.64 39.73
C ARG A 431 35.93 -13.59 39.92
N ARG A 432 36.53 -12.42 40.09
CA ARG A 432 37.97 -12.28 40.33
C ARG A 432 38.39 -12.60 41.77
N GLU A 433 37.50 -12.47 42.75
CA GLU A 433 37.79 -12.89 44.13
C GLU A 433 37.65 -14.40 44.35
N LEU A 434 36.78 -15.11 43.61
CA LEU A 434 36.68 -16.57 43.72
C LEU A 434 37.82 -17.31 42.99
N GLU A 435 38.35 -16.77 41.89
CA GLU A 435 39.48 -17.39 41.17
C GLU A 435 40.83 -17.18 41.89
N GLN A 436 40.94 -16.23 42.83
CA GLN A 436 42.13 -16.04 43.66
C GLN A 436 42.13 -16.87 44.96
N MET A 437 41.01 -17.49 45.34
CA MET A 437 40.94 -18.35 46.53
C MET A 437 41.15 -19.84 46.25
N THR A 438 41.25 -20.26 44.98
CA THR A 438 41.52 -21.66 44.60
C THR A 438 43.00 -21.96 44.34
N ASP A 439 43.90 -20.97 44.43
CA ASP A 439 45.33 -21.11 44.09
C ASP A 439 46.27 -21.08 45.32
N GLN A 440 45.75 -21.29 46.54
CA GLN A 440 46.55 -21.30 47.79
C GLN A 440 46.42 -22.57 48.65
N HIS A 441 45.97 -23.69 48.09
CA HIS A 441 46.03 -24.98 48.79
C HIS A 441 46.56 -26.09 47.88
N ASP A 442 47.82 -25.93 47.47
CA ASP A 442 48.72 -27.01 47.06
C ASP A 442 50.16 -26.55 47.35
N ASP A 443 50.51 -26.48 48.64
CA ASP A 443 51.89 -26.58 49.16
C ASP A 443 51.84 -26.48 50.70
N ALA A 444 51.65 -27.62 51.37
CA ALA A 444 52.08 -27.93 52.73
C ALA A 444 51.97 -29.43 53.00
#